data_AF-A0A1G6E1L2-F1
#
_entry.id   AF-A0A1G6E1L2-F1
#
_cell.length_a   1.000
_cell.length_b   1.000
_cell.length_c   1.000
_cell.angle_alpha   90.00
_cell.angle_beta   90.00
_cell.angle_gamma   90.00
#
_symmetry.space_group_name_H-M   'P 1'
#
loop_
_entity.id
_entity.type
_entity.pdbx_description
1 polymer ?
#
loop_
_entity_poly.entity_id
_entity_poly.type
_entity_poly.pdbx_seq_one_letter_code
_entity_poly.pdbx_strand_id
1 'polypeptide(L)'
;MTHSNADFLNKQEPMTRHCSRCGCRIPISSPYDQCRECMKKELFPKVKDFINENEYVNEMILAEAMGIDKTIIHEWISEGHLEYRDNRLH
;
A
#
# COMPACT_ATOMS: atom_id res chain seq x y z
N MET A 1 -49.19 -8.12 -11.51
CA MET A 1 -48.03 -8.12 -12.42
C MET A 1 -46.87 -7.48 -11.66
N THR A 2 -45.99 -8.30 -11.08
CA THR A 2 -44.94 -7.87 -10.15
C THR A 2 -43.75 -7.26 -10.91
N HIS A 3 -43.58 -5.95 -10.79
CA HIS A 3 -42.33 -5.28 -11.14
C HIS A 3 -41.34 -5.49 -10.00
N SER A 4 -40.32 -6.32 -10.21
CA SER A 4 -39.11 -6.35 -9.37
C SER A 4 -37.97 -6.88 -10.21
N ASN A 5 -37.32 -5.97 -10.95
CA ASN A 5 -36.01 -6.20 -11.56
C ASN A 5 -35.01 -5.25 -10.89
N ALA A 6 -34.82 -5.42 -9.59
CA ALA A 6 -33.69 -4.88 -8.86
C ALA A 6 -32.75 -6.05 -8.58
N ASP A 7 -31.90 -6.40 -9.55
CA ASP A 7 -30.54 -6.95 -9.33
C ASP A 7 -29.88 -7.22 -10.70
N PHE A 8 -29.54 -6.15 -11.43
CA PHE A 8 -28.51 -6.24 -12.47
C PHE A 8 -27.24 -5.60 -11.91
N LEU A 9 -26.77 -6.11 -10.78
CA LEU A 9 -25.37 -5.94 -10.40
C LEU A 9 -24.56 -6.68 -11.46
N ASN A 10 -24.10 -5.90 -12.43
CA ASN A 10 -23.17 -6.27 -13.48
C ASN A 10 -21.98 -6.99 -12.83
N LYS A 11 -22.02 -8.33 -12.84
CA LYS A 11 -20.98 -9.23 -12.35
C LYS A 11 -19.80 -9.21 -13.30
N GLN A 12 -19.07 -8.10 -13.35
CA GLN A 12 -17.68 -8.15 -13.77
C GLN A 12 -16.88 -8.48 -12.52
N GLU A 13 -16.71 -9.78 -12.25
CA GLU A 13 -15.78 -10.23 -11.23
C GLU A 13 -14.43 -9.57 -11.55
N PRO A 14 -13.88 -8.71 -10.67
CA PRO A 14 -12.61 -8.08 -10.94
C PRO A 14 -11.61 -9.21 -11.09
N MET A 15 -10.91 -9.27 -12.23
CA MET A 15 -9.88 -10.28 -12.41
C MET A 15 -8.85 -10.05 -11.30
N THR A 16 -8.72 -11.05 -10.42
CA THR A 16 -7.80 -11.02 -9.30
C THR A 16 -6.70 -12.03 -9.55
N ARG A 17 -5.48 -11.66 -9.19
CA ARG A 17 -4.33 -12.56 -9.12
C ARG A 17 -3.98 -12.86 -7.67
N HIS A 18 -3.09 -13.80 -7.45
CA HIS A 18 -2.63 -14.14 -6.10
C HIS A 18 -1.30 -13.44 -5.79
N CYS A 19 -1.19 -12.90 -4.58
CA CYS A 19 0.05 -12.34 -4.06
C CYS A 19 1.14 -13.42 -4.02
N SER A 20 2.31 -13.11 -4.56
CA SER A 20 3.45 -14.04 -4.62
C SER A 20 3.95 -14.48 -3.23
N ARG A 21 3.67 -13.70 -2.17
CA ARG A 21 4.12 -14.00 -0.79
C ARG A 21 3.11 -14.76 0.07
N CYS A 22 1.85 -14.33 0.08
CA CYS A 22 0.82 -14.89 0.97
C CYS A 22 -0.31 -15.63 0.26
N GLY A 23 -0.39 -15.54 -1.08
CA GLY A 23 -1.49 -16.10 -1.85
C GLY A 23 -2.82 -15.33 -1.76
N CYS A 24 -2.89 -14.19 -1.06
CA CYS A 24 -4.10 -13.37 -1.02
C CYS A 24 -4.50 -12.87 -2.42
N ARG A 25 -5.80 -12.75 -2.66
CA ARG A 25 -6.34 -12.15 -3.88
C ARG A 25 -6.01 -10.66 -3.93
N ILE A 26 -5.34 -10.24 -4.99
CA ILE A 26 -5.04 -8.85 -5.31
C ILE A 26 -5.63 -8.52 -6.68
N PRO A 27 -6.08 -7.29 -6.92
CA PRO A 27 -6.62 -6.92 -8.22
C PRO A 27 -5.50 -6.98 -9.28
N ILE A 28 -5.81 -7.47 -10.49
CA ILE A 28 -4.84 -7.50 -11.61
C ILE A 28 -4.42 -6.09 -12.02
N SER A 29 -5.25 -5.07 -11.76
CA SER A 29 -4.89 -3.67 -11.96
C SER A 29 -3.77 -3.18 -11.04
N SER A 30 -3.42 -3.92 -9.98
CA SER A 30 -2.32 -3.54 -9.12
C SER A 30 -0.99 -3.74 -9.85
N PRO A 31 -0.12 -2.71 -9.94
CA PRO A 31 1.17 -2.82 -10.62
C PRO A 31 2.17 -3.72 -9.87
N TYR A 32 1.83 -4.18 -8.67
CA TYR A 32 2.71 -4.97 -7.81
C TYR A 32 2.23 -6.42 -7.69
N ASP A 33 3.17 -7.37 -7.68
CA ASP A 33 2.91 -8.82 -7.51
C ASP A 33 2.61 -9.24 -6.07
N GLN A 34 2.70 -8.31 -5.13
CA GLN A 34 2.42 -8.51 -3.73
C GLN A 34 1.15 -7.77 -3.31
N CYS A 35 0.45 -8.25 -2.27
CA CYS A 35 -0.63 -7.48 -1.67
C CYS A 35 -0.09 -6.30 -0.86
N ARG A 36 -0.93 -5.29 -0.64
CA ARG A 36 -0.60 -4.11 0.18
C ARG A 36 -0.03 -4.51 1.55
N GLU A 37 -0.61 -5.53 2.18
CA GLU A 37 -0.16 -6.05 3.47
C GLU A 37 1.25 -6.67 3.41
N CYS A 38 1.55 -7.46 2.37
CA CYS A 38 2.88 -8.06 2.21
C CYS A 38 3.93 -7.02 1.85
N MET A 39 3.60 -6.09 0.95
CA MET A 39 4.47 -4.96 0.64
C MET A 39 4.75 -4.15 1.90
N LYS A 40 3.72 -3.80 2.67
CA LYS A 40 3.87 -3.12 3.96
C LYS A 40 4.80 -3.92 4.86
N LYS A 41 4.54 -5.20 5.13
CA LYS A 41 5.42 -6.00 6.01
C LYS A 41 6.88 -6.07 5.57
N GLU A 42 7.15 -6.06 4.27
CA GLU A 42 8.51 -6.15 3.74
C GLU A 42 9.22 -4.80 3.61
N LEU A 43 8.49 -3.76 3.20
CA LEU A 43 9.01 -2.42 2.98
C LEU A 43 9.04 -1.62 4.27
N PHE A 44 8.09 -1.82 5.17
CA PHE A 44 8.01 -1.10 6.44
C PHE A 44 9.30 -1.16 7.28
N PRO A 45 9.93 -2.33 7.55
CA PRO A 45 11.22 -2.35 8.23
C PRO A 45 12.32 -1.64 7.43
N LYS A 46 12.32 -1.75 6.09
CA LYS A 46 13.30 -1.06 5.23
C LYS A 46 13.12 0.46 5.26
N VAL A 47 11.89 0.95 5.19
CA VAL A 47 11.55 2.37 5.27
C VAL A 47 11.93 2.91 6.65
N LYS A 48 11.61 2.18 7.71
CA LYS A 48 11.98 2.55 9.08
C LYS A 48 13.49 2.65 9.26
N ASP A 49 14.22 1.66 8.76
CA ASP A 49 15.69 1.64 8.80
C ASP A 49 16.25 2.82 7.98
N PHE A 50 15.69 3.06 6.79
CA PHE A 50 16.07 4.18 5.93
C PHE A 50 15.84 5.54 6.60
N ILE A 51 14.75 5.74 7.33
CA ILE A 51 14.48 6.94 8.14
C ILE A 51 15.43 7.03 9.35
N ASN A 52 15.89 5.90 9.86
CA ASN A 52 16.85 5.87 10.96
C ASN A 52 18.27 6.22 10.49
N GLU A 53 18.66 5.76 9.30
CA GLU A 53 19.94 6.06 8.70
C GLU A 53 20.01 7.46 8.09
N ASN A 54 18.87 7.99 7.60
CA ASN A 54 18.81 9.29 6.93
C ASN A 54 17.93 10.28 7.72
N GLU A 55 18.53 11.38 8.16
CA GLU A 55 17.84 12.40 8.95
C GLU A 55 16.81 13.23 8.15
N TYR A 56 16.98 13.33 6.83
CA TYR A 56 16.12 14.14 5.94
C TYR A 56 15.46 13.29 4.85
N VAL A 57 14.54 12.41 5.24
CA VAL A 57 13.76 11.61 4.28
C VAL A 57 12.31 12.01 4.21
N ASN A 58 11.83 12.19 2.99
CA ASN A 58 10.44 12.54 2.68
C ASN A 58 9.76 11.40 1.90
N GLU A 59 8.42 11.46 1.79
CA GLU A 59 7.58 10.51 1.03
C GLU A 59 8.12 10.27 -0.38
N MET A 60 8.61 11.32 -1.04
CA MET A 60 9.16 11.24 -2.40
C MET A 60 10.42 10.37 -2.47
N ILE A 61 11.36 10.56 -1.53
CA ILE A 61 12.60 9.77 -1.49
C ILE A 61 12.28 8.31 -1.16
N LEU A 62 11.37 8.08 -0.21
CA LEU A 62 10.94 6.73 0.14
C LEU A 62 10.21 6.04 -1.02
N ALA A 63 9.38 6.77 -1.76
CA ALA A 63 8.69 6.28 -2.94
C ALA A 63 9.69 5.84 -4.02
N GLU A 64 10.70 6.67 -4.31
CA GLU A 64 11.76 6.34 -5.26
C GLU A 64 12.63 5.17 -4.79
N ALA A 65 13.07 5.18 -3.52
CA ALA A 65 13.94 4.15 -2.97
C ALA A 65 13.27 2.77 -2.88
N MET A 66 11.97 2.73 -2.57
CA MET A 66 11.21 1.49 -2.45
C MET A 66 10.50 1.09 -3.75
N GLY A 67 10.44 1.98 -4.75
CA GLY A 67 9.70 1.76 -5.99
C GLY A 67 8.18 1.71 -5.81
N ILE A 68 7.66 2.37 -4.77
CA ILE A 68 6.22 2.44 -4.51
C ILE A 68 5.68 3.84 -4.74
N ASP A 69 4.39 3.96 -5.04
CA ASP A 69 3.77 5.27 -5.19
C ASP A 69 3.75 6.02 -3.85
N LYS A 70 4.06 7.32 -3.88
CA LYS A 70 4.02 8.19 -2.69
C LYS A 70 2.67 8.14 -1.98
N THR A 71 1.58 7.90 -2.70
CA THR A 71 0.22 7.81 -2.14
C THR A 71 0.12 6.66 -1.14
N ILE A 72 0.81 5.54 -1.39
CA ILE A 72 0.84 4.39 -0.46
C ILE A 72 1.58 4.75 0.83
N ILE A 73 2.69 5.49 0.70
CA ILE A 73 3.47 5.95 1.85
C ILE A 73 2.66 6.97 2.66
N HIS A 74 1.99 7.89 1.97
CA HIS A 74 1.09 8.86 2.56
C HIS A 74 -0.03 8.17 3.36
N GLU A 75 -0.65 7.13 2.80
CA GLU A 75 -1.64 6.32 3.51
C GLU A 75 -1.03 5.69 4.77
N TRP A 76 0.18 5.12 4.71
CA TRP A 76 0.81 4.52 5.89
C TRP A 76 1.11 5.53 7.00
N ILE A 77 1.47 6.75 6.64
CA ILE A 77 1.69 7.85 7.59
C ILE A 77 0.35 8.30 8.18
N SER A 78 -0.66 8.49 7.31
CA SER A 78 -2.00 8.93 7.72
C SER A 78 -2.70 7.93 8.62
N GLU A 79 -2.52 6.63 8.37
CA GLU A 79 -3.00 5.55 9.23
C GLU A 79 -2.20 5.43 10.56
N GLY A 80 -1.12 6.21 10.74
CA GLY A 80 -0.28 6.16 11.94
C GLY A 80 0.60 4.90 12.01
N HIS A 81 0.76 4.19 10.90
CA HIS A 81 1.71 3.08 10.84
C HIS A 81 3.14 3.60 10.74
N LEU A 82 3.39 4.70 10.04
CA LEU A 82 4.73 5.24 9.82
C LEU A 82 4.87 6.63 10.44
N GLU A 83 5.93 6.83 11.21
CA GLU A 83 6.27 8.14 11.77
C GLU A 83 7.64 8.58 11.24
N TYR A 84 7.74 9.85 10.85
CA TYR A 84 9.04 10.46 10.59
C TYR A 84 9.83 10.55 11.88
N ARG A 85 11.16 10.55 11.77
CA ARG A 85 12.00 11.03 12.87
C ARG A 85 11.63 12.50 13.08
N ASP A 86 10.76 12.73 14.05
CA ASP A 86 10.46 14.06 14.52
C ASP A 86 11.79 14.61 15.03
N ASN A 87 12.35 15.58 14.31
CA ASN A 87 13.47 16.40 14.76
C ASN A 87 13.00 17.28 15.93
N ARG A 88 12.43 16.67 16.99
CA ARG A 88 12.32 17.29 18.30
C ARG A 88 13.72 17.37 18.84
N LEU A 89 14.39 18.45 18.46
CA LEU A 89 15.48 19.05 19.22
C LEU A 89 15.18 18.86 20.71
N HIS A 90 16.07 18.13 21.39
CA HIS A 90 16.27 18.26 22.82
C HIS A 90 17.51 19.11 23.04
#